data_AF-A0A0W0SE00-F1
#
_entry.id   AF-A0A0W0SE00-F1
#
_cell.length_a   1.000
_cell.length_b   1.000
_cell.length_c   1.000
_cell.angle_alpha   90.00
_cell.angle_beta   90.00
_cell.angle_gamma   90.00
#
_symmetry.space_group_name_H-M   'P 1'
#
loop_
_entity.id
_entity.type
_entity.pdbx_description
1 polymer ?
#
loop_
_entity_poly.entity_id
_entity_poly.type
_entity_poly.pdbx_seq_one_letter_code
_entity_poly.pdbx_strand_id
1 'polypeptide(L)'
;MLDFYQEEQRKQLTLKLFVEVSFQDNTSKKLSLLTEQQLGLLDKLINLELMGELLDSLSLSNQYALNYDEQQGLLAVLLGTGAASETWLPALNFPTTKTSLSDFLVEESFNLPDLFPTNDEQNILALKSVTTLPPKVTFPGSFFSNPQISLDSSFIIEDSPSLVYSQGNGISKLKGKEVLSDLEKLGQKKEAAKITESQKKEERMIRNRLSAQKSRARKKELKANLEGEFERLTKENETLKTEVLELQVKNQTLKQNLEEEFNMLKTILASIEDRSLQGEPISSQERLLREQIMALLLLSTNAAPITQEELGERPVSSW
;
A
#
# COMPACT_ATOMS: atom_id res chain seq x y z
N MET A 1 -7.01 -2.49 12.21
CA MET A 1 -7.18 -1.10 11.71
C MET A 1 -5.89 -0.53 11.17
N LEU A 2 -4.77 -0.77 11.84
CA LEU A 2 -3.45 -0.33 11.39
C LEU A 2 -3.14 -0.63 9.91
N ASP A 3 -3.33 -1.88 9.47
CA ASP A 3 -3.06 -2.28 8.08
C ASP A 3 -3.89 -1.48 7.07
N PHE A 4 -5.15 -1.18 7.40
CA PHE A 4 -6.04 -0.37 6.57
C PHE A 4 -5.49 1.06 6.43
N TYR A 5 -5.08 1.69 7.53
CA TYR A 5 -4.51 3.05 7.47
C TYR A 5 -3.19 3.09 6.70
N GLN A 6 -2.34 2.07 6.85
CA GLN A 6 -1.10 1.96 6.08
C GLN A 6 -1.37 1.75 4.59
N GLU A 7 -2.36 0.94 4.24
CA GLU A 7 -2.75 0.74 2.84
C GLU A 7 -3.29 2.03 2.23
N GLU A 8 -4.17 2.75 2.94
CA GLU A 8 -4.67 4.05 2.52
C GLU A 8 -3.56 5.09 2.38
N GLN A 9 -2.57 5.10 3.30
CA GLN A 9 -1.41 5.99 3.21
C GLN A 9 -0.62 5.76 1.91
N ARG A 10 -0.40 4.50 1.52
CA ARG A 10 0.27 4.16 0.24
C ARG A 10 -0.55 4.65 -0.96
N LYS A 11 -1.89 4.50 -0.93
CA LYS A 11 -2.77 4.99 -1.99
C LYS A 11 -2.71 6.51 -2.10
N GLN A 12 -2.75 7.24 -0.99
CA GLN A 12 -2.64 8.69 -0.97
C GLN A 12 -1.27 9.19 -1.46
N LEU A 13 -0.18 8.51 -1.13
CA LEU A 13 1.15 8.82 -1.69
C LEU A 13 1.19 8.62 -3.22
N THR A 14 0.54 7.56 -3.71
CA THR A 14 0.44 7.28 -5.15
C THR A 14 -0.41 8.35 -5.84
N LEU A 15 -1.53 8.75 -5.24
CA LEU A 15 -2.37 9.84 -5.73
C LEU A 15 -1.60 11.16 -5.79
N LYS A 16 -0.86 11.50 -4.74
CA LYS A 16 -0.04 12.72 -4.69
C LYS A 16 0.92 12.78 -5.88
N LEU A 17 1.68 11.70 -6.11
CA LEU A 17 2.59 11.58 -7.24
C LEU A 17 1.87 11.74 -8.58
N PHE A 18 0.73 11.07 -8.74
CA PHE A 18 -0.06 11.17 -9.96
C PHE A 18 -0.54 12.60 -10.24
N VAL A 19 -1.02 13.30 -9.22
CA VAL A 19 -1.51 14.68 -9.34
C VAL A 19 -0.38 15.65 -9.66
N GLU A 20 0.76 15.53 -9.00
CA GLU A 20 1.95 16.36 -9.21
C GLU A 20 2.51 16.22 -10.63
N VAL A 21 2.51 15.01 -11.18
CA VAL A 21 3.06 14.73 -12.53
C VAL A 21 2.07 15.12 -13.63
N SER A 22 0.77 14.92 -13.41
CA SER A 22 -0.20 14.94 -14.50
C SER A 22 -0.90 16.29 -14.69
N PHE A 23 -0.93 17.17 -13.67
CA PHE A 23 -1.78 18.37 -13.69
C PHE A 23 -1.10 19.60 -13.09
N GLN A 24 -1.18 20.74 -13.77
CA GLN A 24 -0.61 22.03 -13.32
C GLN A 24 -1.67 23.11 -13.03
N ASP A 25 -2.94 22.75 -13.03
CA ASP A 25 -4.05 23.69 -12.86
C ASP A 25 -4.33 24.02 -11.37
N ASN A 26 -5.17 25.02 -11.12
CA ASN A 26 -5.49 25.41 -9.74
C ASN A 26 -6.26 24.29 -8.99
N THR A 27 -7.01 23.48 -9.74
CA THR A 27 -7.70 22.28 -9.24
C THR A 27 -6.72 21.22 -8.74
N SER A 28 -5.61 20.97 -9.46
CA SER A 28 -4.56 20.06 -8.98
C SER A 28 -3.84 20.57 -7.75
N LYS A 29 -3.60 21.89 -7.65
CA LYS A 29 -3.03 22.48 -6.42
C LYS A 29 -3.92 22.26 -5.20
N LYS A 30 -5.23 22.45 -5.36
CA LYS A 30 -6.20 22.19 -4.28
C LYS A 30 -6.25 20.70 -3.92
N LEU A 31 -6.25 19.82 -4.92
CA LEU A 31 -6.23 18.37 -4.70
C LEU A 31 -4.94 17.91 -4.01
N SER A 32 -3.78 18.46 -4.41
CA SER A 32 -2.50 18.18 -3.79
C SER A 32 -2.50 18.59 -2.31
N LEU A 33 -3.01 19.80 -1.99
CA LEU A 33 -3.15 20.26 -0.61
C LEU A 33 -4.04 19.33 0.23
N LEU A 34 -5.19 18.90 -0.30
CA LEU A 34 -6.06 17.95 0.41
C LEU A 34 -5.39 16.59 0.61
N THR A 35 -4.61 16.13 -0.37
CA THR A 35 -3.82 14.89 -0.29
C THR A 35 -2.77 14.97 0.82
N GLU A 36 -2.07 16.10 0.95
CA GLU A 36 -1.14 16.33 2.05
C GLU A 36 -1.84 16.36 3.42
N GLN A 37 -3.00 17.02 3.51
CA GLN A 37 -3.79 17.03 4.74
C GLN A 37 -4.22 15.62 5.14
N GLN A 38 -4.66 14.80 4.18
CA GLN A 38 -5.02 13.41 4.46
C GLN A 38 -3.85 12.54 4.90
N LEU A 39 -2.68 12.69 4.28
CA LEU A 39 -1.48 12.01 4.74
C LEU A 39 -1.18 12.36 6.21
N GLY A 40 -1.27 13.63 6.58
CA GLY A 40 -1.11 14.06 7.97
C GLY A 40 -2.17 13.51 8.94
N LEU A 41 -3.41 13.30 8.47
CA LEU A 41 -4.46 12.65 9.27
C LEU A 41 -4.19 11.15 9.44
N LEU A 42 -3.76 10.48 8.37
CA LEU A 42 -3.40 9.06 8.40
C LEU A 42 -2.20 8.80 9.32
N ASP A 43 -1.18 9.67 9.29
CA ASP A 43 -0.04 9.56 10.21
C ASP A 43 -0.48 9.64 11.67
N LYS A 44 -1.41 10.55 11.99
CA LYS A 44 -1.99 10.66 13.34
C LYS A 44 -2.80 9.42 13.72
N LEU A 45 -3.64 8.91 12.81
CA LEU A 45 -4.44 7.71 13.05
C LEU A 45 -3.59 6.46 13.24
N ILE A 46 -2.53 6.30 12.43
CA ILE A 46 -1.54 5.22 12.56
C ILE A 46 -0.85 5.32 13.91
N ASN A 47 -0.40 6.52 14.31
CA ASN A 47 0.25 6.72 15.60
C ASN A 47 -0.69 6.44 16.79
N LEU A 48 -1.95 6.88 16.74
CA LEU A 48 -2.93 6.58 17.79
C LEU A 48 -3.21 5.08 17.91
N GLU A 49 -3.33 4.39 16.78
CA GLU A 49 -3.53 2.94 16.75
C GLU A 49 -2.31 2.19 17.33
N LEU A 50 -1.10 2.65 17.04
CA LEU A 50 0.14 2.10 17.61
C LEU A 50 0.25 2.36 19.12
N MET A 51 -0.25 3.51 19.60
CA MET A 51 -0.24 3.87 21.03
C MET A 51 -1.42 3.27 21.82
N GLY A 52 -2.44 2.75 21.13
CA GLY A 52 -3.66 2.21 21.75
C GLY A 52 -4.60 3.28 22.31
N GLU A 53 -4.49 4.54 21.88
CA GLU A 53 -5.33 5.66 22.36
C GLU A 53 -6.59 5.81 21.49
N LEU A 54 -7.75 5.51 22.07
CA LEU A 54 -9.04 5.50 21.34
C LEU A 54 -9.76 6.86 21.31
N LEU A 55 -9.49 7.77 22.26
CA LEU A 55 -10.35 8.94 22.51
C LEU A 55 -10.40 9.94 21.34
N ASP A 56 -9.37 10.00 20.50
CA ASP A 56 -9.26 10.97 19.39
C ASP A 56 -9.42 10.35 18.00
N SER A 57 -9.51 9.02 17.92
CA SER A 57 -9.58 8.28 16.65
C SER A 57 -10.87 8.59 15.87
N LEU A 58 -12.01 8.73 16.55
CA LEU A 58 -13.29 8.98 15.89
C LEU A 58 -13.35 10.38 15.23
N SER A 59 -12.84 11.41 15.92
CA SER A 59 -12.79 12.78 15.40
C SER A 59 -11.93 12.86 14.14
N LEU A 60 -10.72 12.28 14.20
CA LEU A 60 -9.79 12.21 13.07
C LEU A 60 -10.33 11.37 11.92
N SER A 61 -11.02 10.26 12.19
CA SER A 61 -11.65 9.42 11.17
C SER A 61 -12.77 10.16 10.43
N ASN A 62 -13.58 10.95 11.15
CA ASN A 62 -14.61 11.79 10.53
C ASN A 62 -13.99 12.89 9.66
N GLN A 63 -12.92 13.53 10.14
CA GLN A 63 -12.20 14.54 9.37
C GLN A 63 -11.56 13.93 8.11
N TYR A 64 -11.00 12.73 8.22
CA TYR A 64 -10.45 12.00 7.08
C TYR A 64 -11.54 11.70 6.03
N ALA A 65 -12.71 11.23 6.46
CA ALA A 65 -13.84 10.95 5.58
C ALA A 65 -14.32 12.19 4.81
N LEU A 66 -14.48 13.33 5.50
CA LEU A 66 -14.89 14.59 4.86
C LEU A 66 -13.89 15.05 3.80
N ASN A 67 -12.59 14.98 4.12
CA ASN A 67 -11.55 15.33 3.15
C ASN A 67 -11.55 14.38 1.94
N TYR A 68 -11.91 13.11 2.14
CA TYR A 68 -11.92 12.09 1.09
C TYR A 68 -13.03 12.32 0.08
N ASP A 69 -14.21 12.69 0.56
CA ASP A 69 -15.33 13.04 -0.30
C ASP A 69 -15.02 14.29 -1.14
N GLU A 70 -14.34 15.28 -0.56
CA GLU A 70 -13.89 16.47 -1.30
C GLU A 70 -12.84 16.11 -2.36
N GLN A 71 -11.85 15.25 -2.04
CA GLN A 71 -10.86 14.77 -3.00
C GLN A 71 -11.51 14.03 -4.17
N GLN A 72 -12.49 13.16 -3.92
CA GLN A 72 -13.24 12.46 -4.96
C GLN A 72 -13.93 13.45 -5.91
N GLY A 73 -14.54 14.49 -5.36
CA GLY A 73 -15.17 15.56 -6.15
C GLY A 73 -14.16 16.27 -7.07
N LEU A 74 -12.99 16.61 -6.55
CA LEU A 74 -11.95 17.27 -7.35
C LEU A 74 -11.34 16.34 -8.40
N LEU A 75 -11.13 15.05 -8.07
CA LEU A 75 -10.64 14.05 -9.01
C LEU A 75 -11.60 13.83 -10.17
N ALA A 76 -12.90 13.76 -9.90
CA ALA A 76 -13.91 13.63 -10.95
C ALA A 76 -13.89 14.84 -11.91
N VAL A 77 -13.70 16.06 -11.37
CA VAL A 77 -13.56 17.27 -12.18
C VAL A 77 -12.29 17.22 -13.04
N LEU A 78 -11.15 16.84 -12.46
CA LEU A 78 -9.86 16.78 -13.16
C LEU A 78 -9.83 15.74 -14.28
N LEU A 79 -10.43 14.57 -14.05
CA LEU A 79 -10.44 13.48 -15.02
C LEU A 79 -11.47 13.68 -16.15
N GLY A 80 -12.26 14.76 -16.10
CA GLY A 80 -13.33 15.03 -17.07
C GLY A 80 -14.42 13.96 -17.08
N THR A 81 -14.41 13.09 -16.08
CA THR A 81 -15.38 12.04 -15.93
C THR A 81 -16.59 12.67 -15.24
N GLY A 82 -17.65 12.92 -16.02
CA GLY A 82 -18.93 13.36 -15.46
C GLY A 82 -19.39 12.46 -14.31
N ALA A 83 -20.39 12.90 -13.54
CA ALA A 83 -20.87 12.33 -12.28
C ALA A 83 -21.25 10.81 -12.28
N ALA A 84 -21.01 10.08 -13.36
CA ALA A 84 -21.31 8.66 -13.55
C ALA A 84 -20.07 7.75 -13.65
N SER A 85 -18.83 8.24 -13.52
CA SER A 85 -17.68 7.34 -13.51
C SER A 85 -17.44 6.74 -12.12
N GLU A 86 -17.17 5.46 -12.11
CA GLU A 86 -16.53 4.69 -11.05
C GLU A 86 -15.67 5.57 -10.14
N THR A 87 -16.00 5.57 -8.85
CA THR A 87 -15.21 6.25 -7.82
C THR A 87 -13.78 5.76 -7.90
N TRP A 88 -12.87 6.64 -8.32
CA TRP A 88 -11.46 6.29 -8.55
C TRP A 88 -10.73 5.98 -7.25
N LEU A 89 -11.19 6.55 -6.14
CA LEU A 89 -10.79 6.07 -4.82
C LEU A 89 -11.84 5.06 -4.30
N PRO A 90 -11.43 3.91 -3.75
CA PRO A 90 -12.35 2.90 -3.26
C PRO A 90 -13.31 3.48 -2.21
N ALA A 91 -14.53 2.95 -2.10
CA ALA A 91 -15.42 3.37 -1.02
C ALA A 91 -14.71 3.17 0.33
N LEU A 92 -14.72 4.22 1.17
CA LEU A 92 -14.22 4.14 2.54
C LEU A 92 -15.10 3.19 3.34
N ASN A 93 -14.75 1.91 3.30
CA ASN A 93 -15.29 0.92 4.19
C ASN A 93 -14.53 1.04 5.50
N PHE A 94 -14.82 2.09 6.27
CA PHE A 94 -14.47 2.07 7.68
C PHE A 94 -15.10 0.79 8.23
N PRO A 95 -14.33 -0.09 8.89
CA PRO A 95 -14.95 -1.21 9.58
C PRO A 95 -15.83 -0.57 10.62
N THR A 96 -17.13 -0.60 10.33
CA THR A 96 -18.14 -0.08 11.23
C THR A 96 -17.89 -0.79 12.54
N THR A 97 -17.49 -0.05 13.57
CA THR A 97 -17.31 -0.54 14.94
C THR A 97 -18.69 -0.97 15.44
N LYS A 98 -19.18 -2.10 14.91
CA LYS A 98 -20.40 -2.77 15.32
C LYS A 98 -20.13 -3.75 16.45
N THR A 99 -18.86 -3.99 16.79
CA THR A 99 -18.47 -4.29 18.16
C THR A 99 -18.59 -2.99 18.93
N SER A 100 -19.82 -2.71 19.36
CA SER A 100 -20.10 -1.63 20.29
C SER A 100 -19.16 -1.81 21.48
N LEU A 101 -18.54 -0.72 21.94
CA LEU A 101 -17.74 -0.72 23.17
C LEU A 101 -18.57 -1.21 24.39
N SER A 102 -19.92 -1.19 24.26
CA SER A 102 -20.86 -1.79 25.22
C SER A 102 -20.80 -3.32 25.31
N ASP A 103 -20.25 -4.02 24.32
CA ASP A 103 -20.08 -5.49 24.38
C ASP A 103 -18.81 -5.90 25.16
N PHE A 104 -17.87 -4.96 25.35
CA PHE A 104 -16.68 -5.13 26.19
C PHE A 104 -16.84 -4.55 27.60
N LEU A 105 -17.80 -3.65 27.81
CA LEU A 105 -18.37 -3.39 29.12
C LEU A 105 -19.44 -4.45 29.41
N VAL A 106 -18.98 -5.69 29.65
CA VAL A 106 -19.71 -6.56 30.57
C VAL A 106 -19.64 -5.86 31.93
N GLU A 107 -20.54 -4.92 32.17
CA GLU A 107 -20.97 -4.67 33.54
C GLU A 107 -21.50 -6.03 34.03
N GLU A 108 -20.67 -6.74 34.78
CA GLU A 108 -21.15 -7.72 35.76
C GLU A 108 -22.07 -6.94 36.71
N SER A 109 -23.30 -6.73 36.26
CA SER A 109 -24.43 -6.41 37.10
C SER A 109 -24.60 -7.63 38.01
N PHE A 110 -23.97 -7.54 39.18
CA PHE A 110 -24.32 -8.35 40.34
C PHE A 110 -25.83 -8.20 40.54
N ASN A 111 -26.60 -9.16 40.04
CA ASN A 111 -28.01 -9.30 40.34
C ASN A 111 -28.12 -9.61 41.84
N LEU A 112 -28.33 -8.56 42.66
CA LEU A 112 -28.86 -8.72 44.00
C LEU A 112 -30.32 -9.21 43.86
N PRO A 113 -30.76 -10.21 44.64
CA PRO A 113 -32.14 -10.68 44.57
C PRO A 113 -33.09 -9.60 45.07
N ASP A 114 -34.10 -9.28 44.24
CA ASP A 114 -35.26 -8.47 44.60
C ASP A 114 -35.92 -9.00 45.88
N LEU A 115 -35.87 -8.19 46.93
CA LEU A 115 -36.75 -8.27 48.08
C LEU A 115 -37.44 -6.92 48.17
N PHE A 116 -38.62 -6.76 47.55
CA PHE A 116 -39.81 -6.07 48.08
C PHE A 116 -40.90 -6.02 47.00
N PRO A 117 -42.15 -6.46 47.30
CA PRO A 117 -43.30 -6.21 46.44
C PRO A 117 -43.97 -4.91 46.88
N THR A 118 -44.24 -3.99 45.96
CA THR A 118 -45.26 -2.97 46.19
C THR A 118 -46.16 -2.79 44.97
N ASN A 119 -47.42 -3.05 45.27
CA ASN A 119 -48.62 -2.91 44.47
C ASN A 119 -48.99 -1.46 44.14
N ASP A 120 -49.74 -1.37 43.04
CA ASP A 120 -50.88 -0.49 42.74
C ASP A 120 -50.70 0.99 42.37
N GLU A 121 -51.11 1.24 41.13
CA GLU A 121 -52.05 2.26 40.63
C GLU A 121 -51.75 3.76 40.86
N GLN A 122 -51.62 4.52 39.76
CA GLN A 122 -52.70 5.44 39.31
C GLN A 122 -52.38 6.14 37.97
N ASN A 123 -53.43 6.19 37.14
CA ASN A 123 -53.75 7.09 36.02
C ASN A 123 -53.01 8.45 35.96
N ILE A 124 -52.72 8.93 34.74
CA ILE A 124 -53.20 10.21 34.16
C ILE A 124 -52.73 10.39 32.69
N LEU A 125 -53.73 10.56 31.81
CA LEU A 125 -53.83 11.38 30.58
C LEU A 125 -52.68 11.49 29.53
N ALA A 126 -52.96 10.90 28.37
CA ALA A 126 -53.07 11.52 27.03
C ALA A 126 -52.00 12.53 26.53
N LEU A 127 -51.33 12.17 25.43
CA LEU A 127 -51.35 12.97 24.20
C LEU A 127 -50.90 12.15 22.97
N LYS A 128 -51.70 12.32 21.90
CA LYS A 128 -51.63 11.67 20.60
C LYS A 128 -50.70 12.44 19.65
N SER A 129 -49.89 11.73 18.88
CA SER A 129 -49.51 12.05 17.49
C SER A 129 -48.83 10.79 16.91
N VAL A 130 -49.55 9.89 16.23
CA VAL A 130 -49.90 9.93 14.80
C VAL A 130 -48.78 10.50 13.93
N THR A 131 -47.92 9.63 13.40
CA THR A 131 -47.31 9.81 12.08
C THR A 131 -47.13 8.43 11.44
N THR A 132 -47.95 8.15 10.45
CA THR A 132 -47.95 6.93 9.62
C THR A 132 -47.37 7.23 8.24
N LEU A 133 -46.19 6.67 7.97
CA LEU A 133 -45.68 5.95 6.76
C LEU A 133 -45.69 6.64 5.36
N PRO A 134 -44.68 6.36 4.50
CA PRO A 134 -44.73 5.17 3.64
C PRO A 134 -43.42 4.36 3.56
N PRO A 135 -43.45 3.17 2.93
CA PRO A 135 -42.47 2.11 3.13
C PRO A 135 -41.27 2.17 2.17
N LYS A 136 -40.15 1.63 2.70
CA LYS A 136 -39.07 0.89 2.06
C LYS A 136 -39.33 0.54 0.57
N VAL A 137 -38.71 1.31 -0.33
CA VAL A 137 -38.55 0.90 -1.73
C VAL A 137 -37.37 -0.07 -1.78
N THR A 138 -37.71 -1.34 -1.85
CA THR A 138 -36.81 -2.44 -2.16
C THR A 138 -36.49 -2.34 -3.66
N PHE A 139 -35.22 -2.14 -4.03
CA PHE A 139 -34.79 -2.33 -5.41
C PHE A 139 -34.35 -3.80 -5.59
N PRO A 140 -34.98 -4.57 -6.49
CA PRO A 140 -34.60 -5.95 -6.77
C PRO A 140 -33.68 -6.01 -8.01
N GLY A 141 -32.47 -6.52 -7.82
CA GLY A 141 -31.49 -6.86 -8.87
C GLY A 141 -30.08 -6.79 -8.26
N SER A 142 -29.43 -7.87 -7.82
CA SER A 142 -28.99 -9.06 -8.58
C SER A 142 -28.44 -8.62 -9.95
N PHE A 143 -27.19 -8.84 -10.34
CA PHE A 143 -26.45 -10.10 -10.33
C PHE A 143 -24.95 -9.76 -10.31
N PHE A 144 -24.21 -10.09 -9.26
CA PHE A 144 -22.78 -10.48 -9.22
C PHE A 144 -22.34 -10.50 -7.74
N SER A 145 -22.98 -11.35 -6.93
CA SER A 145 -22.37 -11.79 -5.67
C SER A 145 -21.23 -12.74 -6.03
N ASN A 146 -20.05 -12.16 -6.25
CA ASN A 146 -18.81 -12.90 -6.19
C ASN A 146 -18.63 -13.31 -4.72
N PRO A 147 -18.58 -14.61 -4.37
CA PRO A 147 -18.27 -14.98 -3.00
C PRO A 147 -16.82 -14.55 -2.74
N GLN A 148 -16.65 -13.47 -1.98
CA GLN A 148 -15.39 -13.10 -1.35
C GLN A 148 -15.05 -14.24 -0.39
N ILE A 149 -14.27 -15.21 -0.88
CA ILE A 149 -13.53 -16.12 -0.04
C ILE A 149 -12.44 -15.25 0.59
N SER A 150 -12.72 -14.73 1.78
CA SER A 150 -11.74 -14.11 2.65
C SER A 150 -10.70 -15.17 3.02
N LEU A 151 -9.59 -15.19 2.29
CA LEU A 151 -8.36 -15.81 2.74
C LEU A 151 -7.70 -14.82 3.70
N ASP A 152 -8.04 -14.95 4.97
CA ASP A 152 -7.24 -14.39 6.06
C ASP A 152 -5.79 -14.87 5.90
N SER A 153 -4.91 -13.91 5.67
CA SER A 153 -3.46 -14.11 5.54
C SER A 153 -2.75 -13.50 6.74
N SER A 154 -3.10 -13.99 7.91
CA SER A 154 -2.34 -13.82 9.15
C SER A 154 -2.18 -15.18 9.83
N PHE A 155 -1.48 -16.09 9.17
CA PHE A 155 -0.98 -17.30 9.82
C PHE A 155 0.37 -16.97 10.48
N ILE A 156 0.29 -16.47 11.71
CA ILE A 156 1.38 -16.58 12.67
C ILE A 156 1.51 -18.07 12.99
N ILE A 157 2.66 -18.65 12.66
CA ILE A 157 3.04 -20.00 13.08
C ILE A 157 3.48 -19.88 14.53
N GLU A 158 2.52 -19.89 15.46
CA GLU A 158 2.78 -20.18 16.86
C GLU A 158 2.30 -21.59 17.17
N ASP A 159 3.24 -22.39 17.66
CA ASP A 159 3.08 -23.76 18.10
C ASP A 159 1.96 -23.86 19.14
N SER A 160 0.84 -24.44 18.73
CA SER A 160 -0.28 -24.84 19.60
C SER A 160 -0.69 -26.28 19.31
N PRO A 161 -1.18 -27.01 20.31
CA PRO A 161 -0.91 -28.43 20.49
C PRO A 161 -1.66 -29.29 19.47
N SER A 162 -0.91 -30.26 18.94
CA SER A 162 -1.33 -31.26 17.98
C SER A 162 -2.69 -31.88 18.33
N LEU A 163 -3.70 -31.51 17.55
CA LEU A 163 -4.94 -32.26 17.46
C LEU A 163 -4.60 -33.61 16.81
N VAL A 164 -4.63 -34.66 17.62
CA VAL A 164 -4.43 -36.05 17.22
C VAL A 164 -5.58 -36.46 16.29
N TYR A 165 -5.49 -36.09 15.02
CA TYR A 165 -6.16 -36.82 13.96
C TYR A 165 -5.49 -38.18 13.88
N SER A 166 -6.24 -39.21 14.25
CA SER A 166 -5.82 -40.60 14.15
C SER A 166 -5.15 -40.81 12.80
N GLN A 167 -3.88 -41.20 12.84
CA GLN A 167 -3.14 -41.69 11.69
C GLN A 167 -3.95 -42.79 11.02
N GLY A 168 -4.64 -42.43 9.94
CA GLY A 168 -4.92 -43.34 8.85
C GLY A 168 -3.59 -43.69 8.19
N ASN A 169 -2.84 -44.58 8.84
CA ASN A 169 -1.73 -45.30 8.26
C ASN A 169 -2.22 -45.93 6.94
N GLY A 170 -1.66 -45.52 5.80
CA GLY A 170 -1.82 -46.29 4.57
C GLY A 170 -1.83 -45.56 3.24
N ILE A 171 -1.72 -44.23 3.17
CA ILE A 171 -1.55 -43.57 1.85
C ILE A 171 -0.06 -43.47 1.55
N SER A 172 0.49 -44.65 1.28
CA SER A 172 1.78 -44.86 0.63
C SER A 172 2.03 -43.84 -0.48
N LYS A 173 3.28 -43.37 -0.56
CA LYS A 173 3.92 -42.72 -1.73
C LYS A 173 3.69 -43.55 -3.00
N LEU A 174 2.49 -43.55 -3.56
CA LEU A 174 2.19 -44.14 -4.87
C LEU A 174 2.74 -43.16 -5.90
N LYS A 175 3.91 -43.51 -6.44
CA LYS A 175 4.60 -42.76 -7.49
C LYS A 175 3.60 -42.51 -8.62
N GLY A 176 3.46 -41.26 -9.07
CA GLY A 176 2.47 -40.86 -10.08
C GLY A 176 2.51 -41.63 -11.42
N LYS A 177 3.53 -42.46 -11.65
CA LYS A 177 3.60 -43.38 -12.80
C LYS A 177 2.57 -44.52 -12.72
N GLU A 178 2.22 -45.01 -11.53
CA GLU A 178 1.25 -46.11 -11.39
C GLU A 178 -0.18 -45.66 -11.74
N VAL A 179 -0.57 -44.45 -11.32
CA VAL A 179 -1.92 -43.89 -11.56
C VAL A 179 -2.20 -43.69 -13.06
N LEU A 180 -1.17 -43.36 -13.86
CA LEU A 180 -1.31 -43.26 -15.32
C LEU A 180 -1.49 -44.64 -15.97
N SER A 181 -0.77 -45.65 -15.48
CA SER A 181 -0.88 -47.02 -16.01
C SER A 181 -2.24 -47.66 -15.73
N ASP A 182 -2.89 -47.31 -14.61
CA ASP A 182 -4.23 -47.80 -14.29
C ASP A 182 -5.32 -47.13 -15.16
N LEU A 183 -5.14 -45.85 -15.50
CA LEU A 183 -6.05 -45.15 -16.41
C LEU A 183 -5.99 -45.74 -17.83
N GLU A 184 -4.79 -46.09 -18.29
CA GLU A 184 -4.57 -46.69 -19.61
C GLU A 184 -5.18 -48.10 -19.71
N LYS A 185 -5.02 -48.92 -18.67
CA LYS A 185 -5.67 -50.25 -18.56
C LYS A 185 -7.20 -50.17 -18.52
N LEU A 186 -7.77 -49.15 -17.89
CA LEU A 186 -9.22 -48.92 -17.90
C LEU A 186 -9.72 -48.43 -19.27
N GLY A 187 -8.94 -47.62 -19.99
CA GLY A 187 -9.27 -47.17 -21.35
C GLY A 187 -9.38 -48.32 -22.34
N GLN A 188 -8.43 -49.26 -22.31
CA GLN A 188 -8.41 -50.42 -23.21
C GLN A 188 -9.58 -51.39 -22.96
N LYS A 189 -10.11 -51.48 -21.73
CA LYS A 189 -11.28 -52.32 -21.41
C LYS A 189 -12.62 -51.75 -21.93
N LYS A 190 -12.68 -50.49 -22.35
CA LYS A 190 -13.92 -49.85 -22.82
C LYS A 190 -14.36 -50.27 -24.21
N GLU A 191 -13.43 -50.71 -25.07
CA GLU A 191 -13.76 -51.07 -26.45
C GLU A 191 -14.41 -52.46 -26.57
N ALA A 192 -14.40 -53.29 -25.52
CA ALA A 192 -14.80 -54.70 -25.60
C ALA A 192 -16.08 -55.08 -24.82
N ALA A 193 -16.63 -54.25 -23.91
CA ALA A 193 -17.79 -54.64 -23.09
C ALA A 193 -18.68 -53.47 -22.61
N LYS A 194 -19.99 -53.72 -22.40
CA LYS A 194 -20.93 -52.79 -21.74
C LYS A 194 -20.40 -52.44 -20.33
N ILE A 195 -19.84 -51.24 -20.19
CA ILE A 195 -19.26 -50.70 -18.95
C ILE A 195 -20.29 -50.74 -17.81
N THR A 196 -19.93 -51.40 -16.71
CA THR A 196 -20.74 -51.45 -15.48
C THR A 196 -20.69 -50.11 -14.73
N GLU A 197 -21.75 -49.76 -13.99
CA GLU A 197 -21.78 -48.49 -13.21
C GLU A 197 -20.60 -48.34 -12.23
N SER A 198 -20.14 -49.45 -11.65
CA SER A 198 -18.98 -49.48 -10.75
C SER A 198 -17.70 -48.96 -11.44
N GLN A 199 -17.45 -49.38 -12.68
CA GLN A 199 -16.29 -48.94 -13.47
C GLN A 199 -16.37 -47.46 -13.83
N LYS A 200 -17.56 -46.92 -14.10
CA LYS A 200 -17.76 -45.48 -14.33
C LYS A 200 -17.41 -44.65 -13.09
N LYS A 201 -17.77 -45.16 -11.91
CA LYS A 201 -17.46 -44.49 -10.63
C LYS A 201 -15.95 -44.47 -10.37
N GLU A 202 -15.28 -45.60 -10.58
CA GLU A 202 -13.82 -45.72 -10.45
C GLU A 202 -13.08 -44.78 -11.42
N GLU A 203 -13.49 -44.75 -12.69
CA GLU A 203 -12.90 -43.85 -13.67
C GLU A 203 -13.07 -42.38 -13.28
N ARG A 204 -14.25 -41.98 -12.79
CA ARG A 204 -14.48 -40.61 -12.30
C ARG A 204 -13.55 -40.29 -11.12
N MET A 205 -13.34 -41.24 -10.20
CA MET A 205 -12.41 -41.06 -9.08
C MET A 205 -10.98 -40.86 -9.56
N ILE A 206 -10.50 -41.68 -10.52
CA ILE A 206 -9.14 -41.54 -11.06
C ILE A 206 -8.97 -40.21 -11.80
N ARG A 207 -9.94 -39.80 -12.64
CA ARG A 207 -9.88 -38.51 -13.33
C ARG A 207 -9.86 -37.34 -12.35
N ASN A 208 -10.72 -37.35 -11.33
CA ASN A 208 -10.73 -36.30 -10.30
C ASN A 208 -9.40 -36.25 -9.54
N ARG A 209 -8.83 -37.41 -9.21
CA ARG A 209 -7.52 -37.51 -8.57
C ARG A 209 -6.42 -36.91 -9.44
N LEU A 210 -6.39 -37.23 -10.73
CA LEU A 210 -5.42 -36.67 -11.69
C LEU A 210 -5.59 -35.16 -11.87
N SER A 211 -6.84 -34.67 -11.97
CA SER A 211 -7.14 -33.24 -12.07
C SER A 211 -6.68 -32.48 -10.83
N ALA A 212 -6.94 -33.00 -9.64
CA ALA A 212 -6.47 -32.42 -8.39
C ALA A 212 -4.93 -32.40 -8.31
N GLN A 213 -4.27 -33.48 -8.75
CA GLN A 213 -2.81 -33.55 -8.81
C GLN A 213 -2.24 -32.50 -9.78
N LYS A 214 -2.80 -32.36 -10.99
CA LYS A 214 -2.38 -31.34 -11.97
C LYS A 214 -2.59 -29.93 -11.44
N SER A 215 -3.72 -29.66 -10.78
CA SER A 215 -4.00 -28.37 -10.15
C SER A 215 -2.96 -28.02 -9.07
N ARG A 216 -2.66 -28.97 -8.18
CA ARG A 216 -1.61 -28.81 -7.15
C ARG A 216 -0.23 -28.60 -7.77
N ALA A 217 0.10 -29.33 -8.85
CA ALA A 217 1.36 -29.17 -9.56
C ALA A 217 1.49 -27.76 -10.18
N ARG A 218 0.45 -27.27 -10.88
CA ARG A 218 0.41 -25.90 -11.43
C ARG A 218 0.54 -24.84 -10.34
N LYS A 219 -0.16 -25.00 -9.22
CA LYS A 219 -0.05 -24.06 -8.09
C LYS A 219 1.37 -24.05 -7.50
N LYS A 220 2.00 -25.23 -7.39
CA LYS A 220 3.39 -25.35 -6.93
C LYS A 220 4.37 -24.70 -7.90
N GLU A 221 4.19 -24.90 -9.20
CA GLU A 221 5.01 -24.29 -10.25
C GLU A 221 4.86 -22.77 -10.27
N LEU A 222 3.63 -22.24 -10.23
CA LEU A 222 3.37 -20.81 -10.14
C LEU A 222 4.04 -20.21 -8.89
N LYS A 223 3.91 -20.87 -7.74
CA LYS A 223 4.57 -20.43 -6.50
C LYS A 223 6.09 -20.37 -6.68
N ALA A 224 6.70 -21.42 -7.26
CA ALA A 224 8.14 -21.45 -7.51
C ALA A 224 8.59 -20.35 -8.49
N ASN A 225 7.78 -20.05 -9.51
CA ASN A 225 8.07 -18.97 -10.46
C ASN A 225 8.02 -17.60 -9.76
N LEU A 226 7.00 -17.34 -8.95
CA LEU A 226 6.88 -16.10 -8.18
C LEU A 226 8.02 -15.94 -7.17
N GLU A 227 8.41 -17.01 -6.48
CA GLU A 227 9.57 -17.01 -5.57
C GLU A 227 10.87 -16.69 -6.33
N GLY A 228 11.06 -17.26 -7.54
CA GLY A 228 12.20 -16.97 -8.39
C GLY A 228 12.22 -15.52 -8.93
N GLU A 229 11.07 -14.98 -9.33
CA GLU A 229 10.94 -13.58 -9.75
C GLU A 229 11.23 -12.62 -8.59
N PHE A 230 10.71 -12.93 -7.40
CA PHE A 230 10.98 -12.14 -6.19
C PHE A 230 12.49 -12.13 -5.86
N GLU A 231 13.16 -13.29 -5.89
CA GLU A 231 14.61 -13.36 -5.66
C GLU A 231 15.39 -12.58 -6.72
N ARG A 232 15.00 -12.68 -8.01
CA ARG A 232 15.61 -11.92 -9.11
C ARG A 232 15.49 -10.41 -8.89
N LEU A 233 14.28 -9.94 -8.60
CA LEU A 233 14.00 -8.51 -8.38
C LEU A 233 14.70 -7.98 -7.12
N THR A 234 14.83 -8.80 -6.07
CA THR A 234 15.57 -8.43 -4.86
C THR A 234 17.04 -8.21 -5.17
N LYS A 235 17.68 -9.14 -5.91
CA LYS A 235 19.07 -8.99 -6.35
C LYS A 235 19.25 -7.77 -7.26
N GLU A 236 18.34 -7.54 -8.19
CA GLU A 236 18.36 -6.38 -9.09
C GLU A 236 18.30 -5.07 -8.29
N ASN A 237 17.41 -4.98 -7.30
CA ASN A 237 17.30 -3.84 -6.41
C ASN A 237 18.58 -3.59 -5.61
N GLU A 238 19.21 -4.64 -5.08
CA GLU A 238 20.49 -4.56 -4.38
C GLU A 238 21.60 -4.02 -5.30
N THR A 239 21.73 -4.53 -6.53
CA THR A 239 22.70 -4.01 -7.51
C THR A 239 22.47 -2.54 -7.84
N LEU A 240 21.22 -2.14 -8.07
CA LEU A 240 20.89 -0.74 -8.36
C LEU A 240 21.20 0.18 -7.17
N LYS A 241 20.94 -0.27 -5.93
CA LYS A 241 21.33 0.47 -4.73
C LYS A 241 22.84 0.66 -4.64
N THR A 242 23.63 -0.38 -4.93
CA THR A 242 25.09 -0.26 -4.93
C THR A 242 25.59 0.71 -6.00
N GLU A 243 25.00 0.68 -7.21
CA GLU A 243 25.37 1.59 -8.30
C GLU A 243 25.03 3.04 -7.98
N VAL A 244 23.85 3.31 -7.39
CA VAL A 244 23.47 4.65 -6.93
C VAL A 244 24.46 5.17 -5.90
N LEU A 245 24.84 4.36 -4.91
CA LEU A 245 25.83 4.75 -3.90
C LEU A 245 27.20 5.06 -4.52
N GLU A 246 27.66 4.24 -5.47
CA GLU A 246 28.91 4.50 -6.19
C GLU A 246 28.87 5.81 -6.98
N LEU A 247 27.75 6.09 -7.67
CA LEU A 247 27.57 7.33 -8.42
C LEU A 247 27.49 8.56 -7.51
N GLN A 248 26.84 8.44 -6.35
CA GLN A 248 26.79 9.50 -5.34
C GLN A 248 28.19 9.80 -4.80
N VAL A 249 28.99 8.78 -4.47
CA VAL A 249 30.39 8.96 -4.05
C VAL A 249 31.20 9.64 -5.14
N LYS A 250 31.11 9.18 -6.39
CA LYS A 250 31.81 9.82 -7.53
C LYS A 250 31.40 11.28 -7.72
N ASN A 251 30.09 11.58 -7.63
CA ASN A 251 29.58 12.94 -7.75
C ASN A 251 30.10 13.83 -6.61
N GLN A 252 30.12 13.33 -5.39
CA GLN A 252 30.67 14.03 -4.23
C GLN A 252 32.17 14.31 -4.39
N THR A 253 32.96 13.33 -4.84
CA THR A 253 34.40 13.53 -5.12
C THR A 253 34.61 14.57 -6.22
N LEU A 254 33.83 14.54 -7.30
CA LEU A 254 33.94 15.54 -8.36
C LEU A 254 33.58 16.95 -7.87
N LYS A 255 32.56 17.08 -7.00
CA LYS A 255 32.22 18.35 -6.37
C LYS A 255 33.33 18.88 -5.49
N GLN A 256 33.95 18.02 -4.68
CA GLN A 256 35.10 18.38 -3.83
C GLN A 256 36.28 18.85 -4.69
N ASN A 257 36.65 18.10 -5.73
CA ASN A 257 37.74 18.48 -6.63
C ASN A 257 37.47 19.84 -7.30
N LEU A 258 36.23 20.08 -7.74
CA LEU A 258 35.84 21.35 -8.36
C LEU A 258 35.94 22.50 -7.34
N GLU A 259 35.52 22.28 -6.09
CA GLU A 259 35.62 23.27 -5.02
C GLU A 259 37.09 23.58 -4.65
N GLU A 260 37.96 22.57 -4.60
CA GLU A 260 39.39 22.74 -4.39
C GLU A 260 40.05 23.57 -5.51
N GLU A 261 39.74 23.26 -6.78
CA GLU A 261 40.21 24.05 -7.92
C GLU A 261 39.69 25.49 -7.87
N PHE A 262 38.43 25.69 -7.48
CA PHE A 262 37.83 27.01 -7.34
C PHE A 262 38.51 27.84 -6.24
N ASN A 263 38.83 27.21 -5.11
CA ASN A 263 39.55 27.84 -4.01
C ASN A 263 41.00 28.17 -4.39
N MET A 264 41.64 27.32 -5.20
CA MET A 264 42.96 27.63 -5.78
C MET A 264 42.90 28.87 -6.69
N LEU A 265 41.91 28.94 -7.59
CA LEU A 265 41.71 30.09 -8.48
C LEU A 265 41.44 31.39 -7.69
N LYS A 266 40.62 31.34 -6.64
CA LYS A 266 40.39 32.48 -5.73
C LYS A 266 41.67 32.94 -5.06
N THR A 267 42.51 32.00 -4.61
CA THR A 267 43.79 32.31 -3.96
C THR A 267 44.75 33.00 -4.95
N ILE A 268 44.81 32.51 -6.19
CA ILE A 268 45.60 33.15 -7.27
C ILE A 268 45.07 34.56 -7.53
N LEU A 269 43.75 34.74 -7.64
CA LEU A 269 43.13 36.05 -7.86
C LEU A 269 43.49 37.04 -6.73
N ALA A 270 43.32 36.63 -5.47
CA ALA A 270 43.67 37.45 -4.31
C ALA A 270 45.15 37.87 -4.34
N SER A 271 46.06 36.95 -4.69
CA SER A 271 47.50 37.27 -4.79
C SER A 271 47.85 38.28 -5.89
N ILE A 272 47.09 38.31 -6.99
CA ILE A 272 47.25 39.32 -8.06
C ILE A 272 46.71 40.67 -7.59
N GLU A 273 45.59 40.67 -6.88
CA GLU A 273 44.98 41.89 -6.34
C GLU A 273 45.84 42.53 -5.24
N ASP A 274 46.42 41.73 -4.35
CA ASP A 274 47.32 42.23 -3.30
C ASP A 274 48.57 42.89 -3.92
N ARG A 275 49.18 42.30 -4.94
CA ARG A 275 50.31 42.90 -5.66
C ARG A 275 49.91 44.20 -6.37
N SER A 276 48.71 44.23 -6.96
CA SER A 276 48.14 45.47 -7.52
C SER A 276 48.02 46.57 -6.48
N LEU A 277 47.56 46.25 -5.26
CA LEU A 277 47.37 47.22 -4.18
C LEU A 277 48.68 47.74 -3.61
N GLN A 278 49.74 46.92 -3.65
CA GLN A 278 51.10 47.32 -3.27
C GLN A 278 51.78 48.22 -4.31
N GLY A 279 51.14 48.48 -5.45
CA GLY A 279 51.67 49.33 -6.51
C GLY A 279 52.72 48.63 -7.39
N GLU A 280 52.84 47.31 -7.30
CA GLU A 280 53.71 46.54 -8.19
C GLU A 280 53.12 46.53 -9.62
N PRO A 281 53.96 46.69 -10.66
CA PRO A 281 53.47 46.69 -12.03
C PRO A 281 53.00 45.28 -12.44
N ILE A 282 51.68 45.12 -12.57
CA ILE A 282 51.06 43.88 -13.05
C ILE A 282 51.36 43.67 -14.54
N SER A 283 51.87 42.49 -14.89
CA SER A 283 52.13 42.10 -16.28
C SER A 283 50.84 42.05 -17.11
N SER A 284 50.92 42.29 -18.42
CA SER A 284 49.78 42.13 -19.33
C SER A 284 49.19 40.72 -19.28
N GLN A 285 50.04 39.69 -19.08
CA GLN A 285 49.61 38.30 -18.93
C GLN A 285 48.79 38.08 -17.64
N GLU A 286 49.19 38.71 -16.54
CA GLU A 286 48.49 38.61 -15.26
C GLU A 286 47.13 39.32 -15.29
N ARG A 287 47.02 40.44 -16.03
CA ARG A 287 45.73 41.11 -16.26
C ARG A 287 44.77 40.22 -17.05
N LEU A 288 45.25 39.59 -18.12
CA LEU A 288 44.45 38.66 -18.91
C LEU A 288 44.01 37.45 -18.07
N LEU A 289 44.94 36.87 -17.29
CA LEU A 289 44.63 35.76 -16.39
C LEU A 289 43.57 36.17 -15.36
N ARG A 290 43.68 37.36 -14.75
CA ARG A 290 42.68 37.91 -13.84
C ARG A 290 41.30 38.03 -14.48
N GLU A 291 41.22 38.58 -15.69
CA GLU A 291 39.95 38.71 -16.42
C GLU A 291 39.34 37.34 -16.73
N GLN A 292 40.16 36.36 -17.14
CA GLN A 292 39.72 34.99 -17.41
C GLN A 292 39.20 34.28 -16.15
N ILE A 293 39.92 34.39 -15.03
CA ILE A 293 39.49 33.83 -13.74
C ILE A 293 38.16 34.46 -13.32
N MET A 294 38.03 35.79 -13.38
CA MET A 294 36.78 36.48 -13.04
C MET A 294 35.60 36.04 -13.91
N ALA A 295 35.81 35.87 -15.22
CA ALA A 295 34.76 35.38 -16.12
C ALA A 295 34.31 33.95 -15.75
N LEU A 296 35.25 33.06 -15.40
CA LEU A 296 34.95 31.70 -14.94
C LEU A 296 34.20 31.69 -13.61
N LEU A 297 34.60 32.53 -12.64
CA LEU A 297 33.90 32.68 -11.37
C LEU A 297 32.45 33.16 -11.57
N LEU A 298 32.23 34.12 -12.49
CA LEU A 298 30.89 34.62 -12.82
C LEU A 298 29.99 33.58 -13.49
N LEU A 299 30.56 32.75 -14.38
CA LEU A 299 29.83 31.64 -14.99
C LEU A 299 29.41 30.60 -13.95
N SER A 300 30.29 30.32 -12.98
CA SER A 300 30.00 29.40 -11.87
C SER A 300 28.89 29.91 -10.94
N THR A 301 28.84 31.22 -10.65
CA THR A 301 27.78 31.79 -9.80
C THR A 301 26.42 31.88 -10.48
N ASN A 302 26.39 31.93 -11.81
CA ASN A 302 25.16 32.02 -12.60
C ASN A 302 24.55 30.66 -12.94
N ALA A 303 25.30 29.57 -12.77
CA ALA A 303 24.71 28.24 -12.77
C ALA A 303 23.84 28.13 -11.52
N ALA A 304 22.53 28.35 -11.68
CA ALA A 304 21.57 28.18 -10.60
C ALA A 304 21.83 26.82 -9.94
N PRO A 305 21.93 26.76 -8.60
CA PRO A 305 22.06 25.46 -7.94
C PRO A 305 20.86 24.64 -8.38
N ILE A 306 21.11 23.54 -9.09
CA ILE A 306 20.08 22.55 -9.41
C ILE A 306 19.53 22.15 -8.05
N THR A 307 18.36 22.68 -7.72
CA THR A 307 17.73 22.42 -6.43
C THR A 307 17.44 20.93 -6.38
N GLN A 308 17.64 20.29 -5.23
CA GLN A 308 17.36 18.86 -5.07
C GLN A 308 15.90 18.50 -5.44
N GLU A 309 15.00 19.49 -5.50
CA GLU A 309 13.65 19.37 -6.06
C GLU A 309 13.62 19.01 -7.56
N GLU A 310 14.56 19.50 -8.38
CA GLU A 310 14.62 19.15 -9.82
C GLU A 310 15.21 17.77 -10.08
N LEU A 311 16.02 17.23 -9.15
CA LEU A 311 16.63 15.90 -9.29
C LEU A 311 15.74 14.75 -8.82
N GLY A 312 14.54 15.03 -8.29
CA GLY A 312 13.57 14.00 -7.90
C GLY A 312 14.05 13.04 -6.79
N GLU A 313 15.17 13.34 -6.12
CA GLU A 313 15.68 12.55 -5.00
C GLU A 313 14.81 12.86 -3.76
N ARG A 314 13.72 12.10 -3.60
CA ARG A 314 13.07 12.00 -2.29
C ARG A 314 14.08 11.45 -1.29
N PRO A 315 14.16 11.99 -0.07
CA PRO A 315 15.00 11.42 0.98
C PRO A 315 14.62 9.95 1.13
N VAL A 316 15.61 9.07 0.98
CA VAL A 316 15.46 7.65 1.30
C VAL A 316 15.26 7.60 2.82
N SER A 317 14.00 7.65 3.26
CA SER A 317 13.64 7.40 4.65
C SER A 317 14.20 6.03 4.99
N SER A 318 15.07 5.97 5.99
CA SER A 318 15.65 4.73 6.51
C SER A 318 14.52 3.74 6.80
N TRP A 319 14.47 2.66 6.03
CA TRP A 319 13.70 1.46 6.32
C TRP A 319 14.47 0.60 7.33
#